data_AF-A0A1G9L3I1-F1
#
_entry.id   AF-A0A1G9L3I1-F1
#
_cell.length_a   1.000
_cell.length_b   1.000
_cell.length_c   1.000
_cell.angle_alpha   90.00
_cell.angle_beta   90.00
_cell.angle_gamma   90.00
#
_symmetry.space_group_name_H-M   'P 1'
#
loop_
_entity.id
_entity.type
_entity.pdbx_description
1 polymer ?
#
loop_
_entity_poly.entity_id
_entity_poly.type
_entity_poly.pdbx_seq_one_letter_code
_entity_poly.pdbx_strand_id
1 'polypeptide(L)'
;MPIPMFIGVWEAVIILLVVLVLFGGSRLAGLGKGVGRSIREFKDEVTGDTKPVDAPQTHQPQGTAQPTRPDQPGATPVDEDPRDPQV
;
A
#
# COMPACT_ATOMS: atom_id res chain seq x y z
N MET A 1 48.30 2.35 -15.66
CA MET A 1 47.05 2.89 -15.09
C MET A 1 46.14 1.69 -14.82
N PRO A 2 46.06 1.17 -13.57
CA PRO A 2 45.17 0.06 -13.29
C PRO A 2 43.72 0.54 -13.37
N ILE A 3 42.92 -0.02 -14.28
CA ILE A 3 41.46 0.17 -14.29
C ILE A 3 40.91 -0.82 -13.26
N PRO A 4 40.49 -0.36 -12.08
CA PRO A 4 40.18 -1.26 -10.99
C PRO A 4 38.83 -1.94 -11.22
N MET A 5 38.69 -3.13 -10.64
CA MET A 5 37.62 -4.13 -10.75
C MET A 5 36.19 -3.68 -10.36
N PHE A 6 35.89 -2.39 -10.46
CA PHE A 6 34.55 -1.81 -10.24
C PHE A 6 33.65 -1.89 -11.47
N ILE A 7 34.19 -2.34 -12.61
CA ILE A 7 33.47 -2.46 -13.89
C ILE A 7 32.13 -3.18 -13.69
N GLY A 8 32.10 -4.34 -13.01
CA GLY A 8 30.85 -5.11 -12.86
C GLY A 8 29.74 -4.41 -12.06
N VAL A 9 30.06 -3.74 -10.95
CA VAL A 9 29.05 -3.01 -10.15
C VAL A 9 28.62 -1.74 -10.88
N TRP A 10 29.56 -1.02 -11.49
CA TRP A 10 29.26 0.22 -12.20
C TRP A 10 28.43 -0.01 -13.46
N GLU A 11 28.71 -1.06 -14.22
CA GLU A 11 27.90 -1.52 -15.35
C GLU A 11 26.49 -1.94 -14.90
N ALA A 12 26.37 -2.70 -13.81
CA ALA A 12 25.07 -3.09 -13.27
C ALA A 12 24.22 -1.88 -12.86
N VAL A 13 24.83 -0.84 -12.27
CA VAL A 13 24.14 0.41 -11.93
C VAL A 13 23.69 1.16 -13.18
N ILE A 14 24.53 1.23 -14.23
CA ILE A 14 24.16 1.87 -15.50
C ILE A 14 22.98 1.13 -16.15
N ILE A 15 23.01 -0.20 -16.19
CA ILE A 15 21.91 -1.03 -16.72
C ILE A 15 20.64 -0.81 -15.90
N LEU A 16 20.75 -0.81 -14.56
CA LEU A 16 19.64 -0.54 -13.66
C LEU A 16 19.02 0.83 -13.95
N LEU A 17 19.84 1.85 -14.22
CA LEU A 17 19.38 3.19 -14.57
C LEU A 17 18.59 3.20 -15.89
N VAL A 18 19.09 2.51 -16.92
CA VAL A 18 18.39 2.39 -18.22
C VAL A 18 17.05 1.68 -18.04
N VAL A 19 17.02 0.56 -17.31
CA VAL A 19 15.79 -0.17 -16.99
C VAL A 19 14.84 0.73 -16.19
N LEU A 20 15.34 1.51 -15.24
CA LEU A 20 14.51 2.42 -14.45
C LEU A 20 13.88 3.52 -15.30
N VAL A 21 14.57 4.02 -16.32
CA VAL A 21 14.02 5.02 -17.26
C VAL A 21 12.96 4.40 -18.18
N LEU A 22 13.19 3.18 -18.68
CA LEU A 22 12.25 2.50 -19.58
C LEU A 22 10.99 2.00 -18.87
N PHE A 23 11.15 1.39 -17.70
CA PHE A 23 10.07 0.77 -16.94
C PHE A 23 9.49 1.71 -15.87
N GLY A 24 10.24 2.71 -15.42
CA GLY A 24 9.89 3.59 -14.31
C GLY A 24 10.15 2.95 -12.94
N GLY A 25 10.43 3.78 -11.93
CA GLY A 25 10.63 3.32 -10.54
C GLY A 25 9.39 2.68 -9.91
N SER A 26 8.19 3.07 -10.33
CA SER A 26 6.94 2.52 -9.80
C SER A 26 6.73 1.05 -10.18
N ARG A 27 7.03 0.65 -11.43
CA ARG A 27 6.88 -0.74 -11.88
C ARG A 27 7.90 -1.66 -11.22
N LEU A 28 9.16 -1.21 -11.15
CA LEU A 28 10.24 -1.99 -10.54
C LEU A 28 10.05 -2.13 -9.02
N ALA A 29 9.61 -1.06 -8.32
CA ALA A 29 9.28 -1.11 -6.90
C ALA A 29 8.05 -1.99 -6.62
N GLY A 30 7.03 -1.97 -7.49
CA GLY A 30 5.86 -2.83 -7.39
C GLY A 30 6.23 -4.31 -7.46
N LEU A 31 7.04 -4.70 -8.46
CA LEU A 31 7.53 -6.07 -8.61
C LEU A 31 8.46 -6.47 -7.45
N GLY A 32 9.37 -5.58 -7.05
CA GLY A 32 10.29 -5.82 -5.93
C GLY A 32 9.56 -6.01 -4.60
N LYS A 33 8.46 -5.28 -4.34
CA LYS A 33 7.65 -5.45 -3.12
C LYS A 33 6.96 -6.82 -3.07
N GLY A 34 6.50 -7.33 -4.20
CA GLY A 34 5.93 -8.69 -4.30
C GLY A 34 6.99 -9.76 -4.08
N VAL A 35 8.08 -9.71 -4.86
CA VAL A 35 9.19 -10.67 -4.79
C VAL A 35 9.86 -10.67 -3.40
N GLY A 36 10.06 -9.49 -2.80
CA GLY A 36 10.64 -9.36 -1.48
C GLY A 36 9.80 -9.96 -0.35
N ARG A 37 8.45 -9.90 -0.48
CA ARG A 37 7.55 -10.55 0.47
C ARG A 37 7.65 -12.08 0.38
N SER A 38 7.63 -12.62 -0.84
CA SER A 38 7.78 -14.07 -1.06
C SER A 38 9.11 -14.61 -0.57
N ILE A 39 10.21 -13.88 -0.81
CA ILE A 39 11.55 -14.27 -0.32
C ILE A 39 11.61 -14.21 1.22
N ARG A 40 10.91 -13.25 1.83
CA ARG A 40 10.86 -13.11 3.29
C ARG A 40 10.10 -14.26 3.93
N GLU A 41 8.89 -14.56 3.45
CA GLU A 41 8.10 -15.71 3.90
C GLU A 41 8.88 -17.03 3.72
N PHE A 42 9.50 -17.22 2.56
CA PHE A 42 10.34 -18.39 2.31
C PHE A 42 11.52 -18.50 3.29
N LYS A 43 12.18 -17.37 3.60
CA LYS A 43 13.30 -17.38 4.54
C LYS A 43 12.84 -17.61 5.98
N ASP A 44 11.68 -17.08 6.35
CA ASP A 44 11.08 -17.28 7.67
C ASP A 44 10.72 -18.76 7.88
N GLU A 45 10.14 -19.42 6.88
CA GLU A 45 9.85 -20.87 6.91
C GLU A 45 11.11 -21.75 6.94
N VAL A 46 12.13 -21.39 6.16
CA VAL A 46 13.38 -22.15 6.09
C VAL A 46 14.25 -21.96 7.33
N THR A 47 14.20 -20.79 7.97
CA THR A 47 15.04 -20.46 9.14
C THR A 47 14.37 -20.85 10.45
N GLY A 48 13.04 -21.05 10.47
CA GLY A 48 12.32 -21.61 11.63
C GLY A 48 12.20 -20.67 12.84
N ASP A 49 12.50 -19.38 12.67
CA ASP A 49 12.44 -18.40 13.76
C ASP A 49 11.09 -17.68 13.78
N THR A 50 10.24 -18.08 14.72
CA THR A 50 8.98 -17.40 15.04
C THR A 50 9.27 -16.07 15.72
N LYS A 51 9.33 -14.98 14.95
CA LYS A 51 9.04 -13.63 15.46
C LYS A 51 7.96 -13.00 14.58
N PRO A 52 6.93 -12.37 15.18
CA PRO A 52 5.88 -11.74 14.41
C PRO A 52 6.52 -10.64 13.56
N VAL A 53 6.42 -10.80 12.26
CA VAL A 53 6.65 -9.74 11.30
C VAL A 53 5.47 -8.77 11.42
N ASP A 54 5.49 -8.01 12.50
CA ASP A 54 4.81 -6.73 12.55
C ASP A 54 5.67 -5.76 11.72
N ALA A 55 5.24 -5.49 10.50
CA ALA A 55 5.75 -4.37 9.72
C ALA A 55 4.59 -3.75 8.93
N PRO A 56 4.55 -2.41 8.85
CA PRO A 56 3.32 -1.64 8.86
C PRO A 56 2.36 -2.03 7.74
N GLN A 57 1.07 -2.08 8.08
CA GLN A 57 0.00 -1.81 7.14
C GLN A 57 0.48 -0.63 6.28
N THR A 58 0.76 -0.92 5.01
CA THR A 58 0.98 0.16 4.06
C THR A 58 -0.36 0.84 4.03
N HIS A 59 -0.45 1.96 4.74
CA HIS A 59 -1.58 2.84 4.67
C HIS A 59 -1.78 3.04 3.18
N GLN A 60 -2.91 2.56 2.67
CA GLN A 60 -3.45 3.13 1.46
C GLN A 60 -3.35 4.64 1.67
N PRO A 61 -2.87 5.42 0.71
CA PRO A 61 -3.46 6.73 0.53
C PRO A 61 -4.94 6.44 0.26
N GLN A 62 -5.72 6.32 1.34
CA GLN A 62 -7.12 6.69 1.34
C GLN A 62 -7.08 8.16 0.94
N GLY A 63 -7.05 8.38 -0.38
CA GLY A 63 -7.58 9.58 -0.95
C GLY A 63 -8.98 9.70 -0.38
N THR A 64 -9.17 10.75 0.38
CA THR A 64 -10.38 11.15 1.10
C THR A 64 -11.55 11.31 0.12
N ALA A 65 -12.13 10.22 -0.35
CA ALA A 65 -13.53 10.18 -0.78
C ALA A 65 -14.30 9.50 0.35
N GLN A 66 -14.34 10.21 1.47
CA GLN A 66 -15.23 9.94 2.59
C GLN A 66 -16.66 9.87 2.00
N PRO A 67 -17.37 8.74 2.06
CA PRO A 67 -18.81 8.75 1.85
C PRO A 67 -19.35 9.71 2.90
N THR A 68 -19.94 10.81 2.47
CA THR A 68 -20.63 11.78 3.32
C THR A 68 -21.59 10.98 4.20
N ARG A 69 -21.20 10.73 5.45
CA ARG A 69 -22.11 10.26 6.48
C ARG A 69 -22.97 11.49 6.79
N PRO A 70 -24.29 11.45 6.57
CA PRO A 70 -25.16 12.51 7.07
C PRO A 70 -25.08 12.48 8.60
N ASP A 71 -24.25 13.34 9.17
CA ASP A 71 -24.49 13.95 10.49
C ASP A 71 -25.90 14.56 10.48
N GLN A 72 -26.71 14.59 11.52
CA GLN A 72 -26.70 14.01 12.85
C GLN A 72 -28.16 14.17 13.34
N PRO A 73 -28.64 13.31 14.23
CA PRO A 73 -29.93 13.45 14.91
C PRO A 73 -29.91 14.67 15.83
N GLY A 74 -30.72 15.69 15.53
CA GLY A 74 -30.79 16.90 16.35
C GLY A 74 -31.98 17.79 16.00
N ALA A 75 -33.04 17.67 16.81
CA ALA A 75 -34.06 18.68 17.09
C ALA A 75 -34.91 19.23 15.93
N THR A 76 -36.08 18.61 15.71
CA THR A 76 -37.38 19.23 16.03
C THR A 76 -38.50 18.20 15.83
N PRO A 77 -39.21 17.78 16.89
CA PRO A 77 -40.50 17.12 16.75
C PRO A 77 -41.52 18.19 16.39
N VAL A 78 -41.82 18.33 15.10
CA VAL A 78 -42.91 19.20 14.64
C VAL A 78 -43.66 18.44 13.55
N ASP A 79 -44.97 18.36 13.77
CA ASP A 79 -46.02 17.83 12.89
C ASP A 79 -45.99 16.32 12.62
N GLU A 80 -46.84 15.57 13.33
CA GLU A 80 -48.05 15.00 12.71
C GLU A 80 -48.99 14.42 13.80
N ASP A 81 -49.71 15.30 14.53
CA ASP A 81 -51.05 14.95 15.06
C ASP A 81 -52.06 15.52 14.07
N PRO A 82 -52.52 14.71 13.12
CA PRO A 82 -53.95 14.69 12.82
C PRO A 82 -54.61 13.35 13.16
N ARG A 83 -55.57 13.44 14.07
CA ARG A 83 -56.67 12.48 14.27
C ARG A 83 -57.21 11.94 12.94
N ASP A 84 -57.33 10.62 12.81
CA ASP A 84 -58.63 9.92 12.82
C ASP A 84 -58.46 8.42 12.48
N PRO A 85 -58.71 7.49 13.42
CA PRO A 85 -59.17 6.16 13.07
C PRO A 85 -60.69 6.23 12.86
N GLN A 86 -61.20 5.96 11.65
CA GLN A 86 -62.54 5.41 11.35
C GLN A 86 -62.93 5.62 9.88
N VAL A 87 -62.93 4.54 9.09
CA VAL A 87 -63.99 4.14 8.14
C VAL A 87 -63.82 2.66 7.79
#